data_AF-A0AAU9JLC7-F1
#
_entry.id   AF-A0AAU9JLC7-F1
#
_cell.length_a   1.000
_cell.length_b   1.000
_cell.length_c   1.000
_cell.angle_alpha   90.00
_cell.angle_beta   90.00
_cell.angle_gamma   90.00
#
_symmetry.space_group_name_H-M   'P 1'
#
loop_
_entity.id
_entity.type
_entity.pdbx_description
1 polymer ?
#
loop_
_entity_poly.entity_id
_entity_poly.type
_entity_poly.pdbx_seq_one_letter_code
_entity_poly.pdbx_strand_id
1 'polypeptide(L)'
;MMENALVAEVHIITREYSTSRSNKNKWRVFRKTATPPPTSIIDYQPTSGEDMLAIIYQKKLDVVDGYLFSHLYKRLMLKRNEVLFKTFLSLWNLINPIKMPGISKKVYFSLYEIIYVEILNASTEEQSVKSMVLTDMKIDFGDSECLGLSDFYDGFFECLDTFTRSTLVIEYVRVLKQIHGHLLKSQWFNQLNLSGRLHYKEGAKPQYSPWMIQYFKPEESLFHKSSARSIPSLFKAPIGSVRISERLLKGSVFSREKSSGDILSKKIEMLINPKESRNLRSSNKPRTAGQNSFGNSSFKPKNRRLRSIEIDHLDVVSPLSIAIKKSRKNSSLLEEIIEGRRNYFRRVSSQSQLSD
;
A
#
# COMPACT_ATOMS: atom_id res chain seq x y z
N MET A 1 15.73 23.06 -13.64
CA MET A 1 14.74 22.13 -12.99
C MET A 1 14.77 22.22 -11.46
N MET A 2 15.93 22.29 -10.81
CA MET A 2 16.02 22.35 -9.34
C MET A 2 15.55 23.70 -8.75
N GLU A 3 15.86 24.82 -9.40
CA GLU A 3 15.38 26.15 -9.00
C GLU A 3 13.85 26.25 -8.95
N ASN A 4 13.15 25.79 -9.99
CA ASN A 4 11.68 25.75 -10.01
C ASN A 4 11.09 24.92 -8.85
N ALA A 5 11.79 23.85 -8.44
CA ALA A 5 11.36 23.03 -7.32
C ALA A 5 11.53 23.73 -5.96
N LEU A 6 12.59 24.54 -5.82
CA LEU A 6 12.81 25.36 -4.61
C LEU A 6 11.79 26.49 -4.53
N VAL A 7 11.50 27.17 -5.64
CA VAL A 7 10.45 28.20 -5.69
C VAL A 7 9.09 27.61 -5.32
N ALA A 8 8.75 26.43 -5.85
CA ALA A 8 7.53 25.72 -5.46
C ALA A 8 7.50 25.38 -3.95
N GLU A 9 8.64 25.01 -3.37
CA GLU A 9 8.74 24.74 -1.93
C GLU A 9 8.51 26.00 -1.09
N VAL A 10 9.02 27.16 -1.51
CA VAL A 10 8.74 28.46 -0.88
C VAL A 10 7.23 28.73 -0.87
N HIS A 11 6.54 28.53 -2.00
CA HIS A 11 5.08 28.69 -2.08
C HIS A 11 4.29 27.72 -1.19
N ILE A 12 4.80 26.51 -0.97
CA ILE A 12 4.16 25.57 -0.04
C ILE A 12 4.32 26.07 1.40
N ILE A 13 5.49 26.61 1.74
CA ILE A 13 5.77 27.12 3.10
C ILE A 13 4.94 28.37 3.40
N THR A 14 4.63 29.21 2.39
CA THR A 14 3.79 30.40 2.55
C THR A 14 2.33 30.10 2.90
N ARG A 15 1.87 28.85 2.76
CA ARG A 15 0.49 28.48 3.09
C ARG A 15 0.21 28.68 4.58
N GLU A 16 -0.77 29.53 4.88
CA GLU A 16 -1.13 29.94 6.23
C GLU A 16 -2.09 28.95 6.91
N TYR A 17 -1.59 27.74 7.18
CA TYR A 17 -2.31 26.70 7.92
C TYR A 17 -2.71 27.13 9.35
N SER A 18 -3.56 26.32 9.96
CA SER A 18 -3.95 26.41 11.37
C SER A 18 -2.73 26.33 12.31
N THR A 19 -2.94 26.71 13.56
CA THR A 19 -1.91 26.68 14.62
C THR A 19 -1.27 25.30 14.78
N SER A 20 -1.98 24.22 14.44
CA SER A 20 -1.46 22.86 14.46
C SER A 20 -0.35 22.61 13.43
N ARG A 21 -0.34 23.30 12.29
CA ARG A 21 0.69 23.14 11.22
C ARG A 21 1.54 24.39 10.97
N SER A 22 1.31 25.48 11.68
CA SER A 22 2.05 26.74 11.47
C SER A 22 3.35 26.83 12.27
N ASN A 23 3.65 25.87 13.16
CA ASN A 23 4.85 25.88 14.00
C ASN A 23 6.12 25.37 13.28
N LYS A 24 6.53 26.07 12.21
CA LYS A 24 7.65 25.67 11.32
C LYS A 24 9.02 26.16 11.80
N ASN A 25 9.41 25.80 13.02
CA ASN A 25 10.62 26.36 13.63
C ASN A 25 11.93 25.79 13.06
N LYS A 26 11.95 24.53 12.62
CA LYS A 26 13.22 23.82 12.39
C LYS A 26 13.99 24.23 11.14
N TRP A 27 13.31 24.71 10.10
CA TRP A 27 13.94 25.13 8.84
C TRP A 27 14.20 26.63 8.77
N ARG A 28 13.58 27.38 9.69
CA ARG A 28 13.59 28.84 9.72
C ARG A 28 14.87 29.35 10.36
N VAL A 29 15.45 30.38 9.78
CA VAL A 29 16.65 31.06 10.30
C VAL A 29 16.28 32.16 11.28
N PHE A 30 15.28 32.96 10.95
CA PHE A 30 14.77 34.00 11.85
C PHE A 30 13.27 34.20 11.69
N ARG A 31 12.66 34.76 12.73
CA ARG A 31 11.30 35.31 12.74
C ARG A 31 11.37 36.71 13.33
N LYS A 32 10.72 37.69 12.69
CA LYS A 32 10.65 39.08 13.18
C LYS A 32 9.24 39.62 13.01
N THR A 33 8.81 40.49 13.90
CA THR A 33 7.54 41.21 13.74
C THR A 33 7.62 42.15 12.54
N ALA A 34 6.57 42.14 11.72
CA ALA A 34 6.47 42.91 10.50
C ALA A 34 5.80 44.27 10.79
N THR A 35 6.56 45.25 11.25
CA THR A 35 6.04 46.59 11.51
C THR A 35 6.96 47.65 10.89
N PRO A 36 6.53 48.36 9.82
CA PRO A 36 5.26 48.20 9.07
C PRO A 36 5.17 46.89 8.26
N PRO A 37 3.97 46.46 7.82
CA PRO A 37 3.81 45.26 7.00
C PRO A 37 4.48 45.44 5.62
N PRO A 38 5.21 44.44 5.10
CA PRO A 38 5.85 44.51 3.80
C PRO A 38 4.83 44.48 2.65
N THR A 39 5.23 45.01 1.49
CA THR A 39 4.38 45.08 0.30
C THR A 39 4.22 43.75 -0.43
N SER A 40 5.22 42.87 -0.35
CA SER A 40 5.20 41.54 -0.97
C SER A 40 5.09 40.43 0.09
N ILE A 41 4.42 39.34 -0.27
CA ILE A 41 4.32 38.14 0.57
C ILE A 41 5.64 37.36 0.57
N ILE A 42 6.35 37.38 -0.56
CA ILE A 42 7.62 36.70 -0.76
C ILE A 42 8.63 37.71 -1.29
N ASP A 43 9.82 37.71 -0.72
CA ASP A 43 10.99 38.43 -1.23
C ASP A 43 12.21 37.50 -1.23
N TYR A 44 13.16 37.76 -2.12
CA TYR A 44 14.38 36.97 -2.29
C TYR A 44 15.60 37.87 -2.18
N GLN A 45 16.49 37.56 -1.22
CA GLN A 45 17.68 38.36 -0.97
C GLN A 45 18.94 37.50 -1.07
N PRO A 46 19.99 37.96 -1.76
CA PRO A 46 21.29 37.30 -1.71
C PRO A 46 21.87 37.44 -0.30
N THR A 47 22.54 36.39 0.17
CA THR A 47 23.34 36.47 1.40
C THR A 47 24.80 36.80 1.09
N SER A 48 25.64 37.05 2.10
CA SER A 48 27.06 37.36 1.91
C SER A 48 27.89 36.23 1.27
N GLY A 49 27.29 35.06 1.00
CA GLY A 49 27.87 33.94 0.25
C GLY A 49 27.01 33.57 -0.97
N GLU A 50 27.23 32.38 -1.54
CA GLU A 50 26.47 31.90 -2.72
C GLU A 50 25.03 31.43 -2.43
N ASP A 51 24.52 31.64 -1.21
CA ASP A 51 23.17 31.19 -0.80
C ASP A 51 22.13 32.32 -0.91
N MET A 52 20.88 31.95 -1.13
CA MET A 52 19.75 32.87 -1.25
C MET A 52 18.82 32.74 -0.05
N LEU A 53 18.28 33.86 0.41
CA LEU A 53 17.32 33.94 1.50
C LEU A 53 15.91 34.18 0.94
N ALA A 54 14.98 33.27 1.20
CA ALA A 54 13.56 33.49 1.04
C ALA A 54 13.01 34.19 2.29
N ILE A 55 12.37 35.35 2.10
CA ILE A 55 11.71 36.12 3.12
C ILE A 55 10.21 35.99 2.90
N ILE A 56 9.50 35.44 3.88
CA ILE A 56 8.08 35.12 3.78
C ILE A 56 7.31 35.92 4.84
N TYR A 57 6.39 36.77 4.40
CA TYR A 57 5.46 37.46 5.28
C TYR A 57 4.23 36.60 5.55
N GLN A 58 3.98 36.30 6.83
CA GLN A 58 2.78 35.61 7.30
C GLN A 58 1.78 36.65 7.82
N LYS A 59 0.80 36.99 6.98
CA LYS A 59 -0.18 38.06 7.22
C LYS A 59 -1.02 37.80 8.47
N LYS A 60 -1.44 36.55 8.71
CA LYS A 60 -2.25 36.23 9.91
C LYS A 60 -1.53 36.48 11.23
N LEU A 61 -0.20 36.45 11.23
CA LEU A 61 0.62 36.54 12.44
C LEU A 61 1.39 37.86 12.53
N ASP A 62 1.34 38.69 11.49
CA ASP A 62 2.17 39.90 11.35
C ASP A 62 3.65 39.65 11.61
N VAL A 63 4.18 38.55 11.05
CA VAL A 63 5.60 38.20 11.15
C VAL A 63 6.22 37.93 9.79
N VAL A 64 7.51 38.21 9.70
CA VAL A 64 8.38 37.82 8.61
C VAL A 64 9.27 36.66 9.06
N ASP A 65 9.21 35.56 8.32
CA ASP A 65 10.05 34.39 8.50
C ASP A 65 11.11 34.33 7.40
N GLY A 66 12.36 34.04 7.77
CA GLY A 66 13.48 33.89 6.84
C GLY A 66 13.94 32.44 6.70
N TYR A 67 14.13 31.98 5.46
CA TYR A 67 14.58 30.63 5.13
C TYR A 67 15.72 30.65 4.12
N LEU A 68 16.83 29.98 4.42
CA LEU A 68 17.92 29.81 3.45
C LEU A 68 17.54 28.77 2.40
N PHE A 69 17.89 29.01 1.14
CA PHE A 69 17.67 28.07 0.03
C PHE A 69 18.40 26.75 0.27
N SER A 70 19.59 26.77 0.88
CA SER A 70 20.28 25.55 1.32
C SER A 70 19.46 24.71 2.32
N HIS A 71 18.69 25.34 3.23
CA HIS A 71 17.80 24.65 4.16
C HIS A 71 16.57 24.10 3.45
N LEU A 72 15.96 24.89 2.57
CA LEU A 72 14.83 24.47 1.74
C LEU A 72 15.20 23.32 0.82
N TYR A 73 16.43 23.30 0.31
CA TYR A 73 16.95 22.19 -0.47
C TYR A 73 17.04 20.91 0.36
N LYS A 74 17.59 20.98 1.58
CA LYS A 74 17.61 19.82 2.50
C LYS A 74 16.20 19.31 2.80
N ARG A 75 15.25 20.22 3.04
CA ARG A 75 13.83 19.90 3.23
C ARG A 75 13.23 19.22 2.00
N LEU A 76 13.50 19.74 0.80
CA LEU A 76 13.04 19.17 -0.45
C LEU A 76 13.60 17.75 -0.68
N MET A 77 14.88 17.52 -0.35
CA MET A 77 15.50 16.20 -0.45
C MET A 77 14.90 15.20 0.55
N LEU A 78 14.55 15.67 1.75
CA LEU A 78 13.83 14.88 2.75
C LEU A 78 12.43 14.52 2.27
N LYS A 79 11.68 15.50 1.77
CA LYS A 79 10.35 15.35 1.17
C LYS A 79 10.36 14.40 -0.03
N ARG A 80 11.40 14.43 -0.86
CA ARG A 80 11.54 13.53 -2.00
C ARG A 80 12.27 12.23 -1.66
N ASN A 81 12.51 11.94 -0.38
CA ASN A 81 13.17 10.71 0.00
C ASN A 81 12.31 9.50 -0.36
N GLU A 82 12.89 8.51 -1.04
CA GLU A 82 12.18 7.33 -1.53
C GLU A 82 11.52 6.52 -0.40
N VAL A 83 12.24 6.28 0.70
CA VAL A 83 11.73 5.48 1.82
C VAL A 83 10.54 6.19 2.48
N LEU A 84 10.65 7.51 2.64
CA LEU A 84 9.56 8.33 3.15
C LEU A 84 8.36 8.29 2.21
N PHE A 85 8.58 8.49 0.90
CA PHE A 85 7.54 8.46 -0.11
C PHE A 85 6.84 7.10 -0.21
N LYS A 86 7.58 5.98 -0.22
CA LYS A 86 7.00 4.62 -0.21
C LYS A 86 6.16 4.37 1.04
N THR A 87 6.61 4.86 2.21
CA THR A 87 5.83 4.78 3.47
C THR A 87 4.55 5.60 3.38
N PHE A 88 4.65 6.82 2.84
CA PHE A 88 3.48 7.67 2.59
C PHE A 88 2.51 7.00 1.61
N LEU A 89 3.00 6.40 0.54
CA LEU A 89 2.18 5.75 -0.47
C LEU A 89 1.38 4.58 0.13
N SER A 90 1.92 3.87 1.13
CA SER A 90 1.15 2.89 1.91
C SER A 90 -0.05 3.54 2.62
N LEU A 91 0.15 4.69 3.25
CA LEU A 91 -0.92 5.46 3.88
C LEU A 91 -1.95 5.95 2.84
N TRP A 92 -1.50 6.44 1.69
CA TRP A 92 -2.39 6.83 0.60
C TRP A 92 -3.25 5.66 0.12
N ASN A 93 -2.65 4.50 -0.13
CA ASN A 93 -3.38 3.31 -0.56
C ASN A 93 -4.38 2.82 0.50
N LEU A 94 -4.10 3.08 1.79
CA LEU A 94 -5.03 2.79 2.86
C LEU A 94 -6.28 3.68 2.76
N ILE A 95 -6.11 4.99 2.57
CA ILE A 95 -7.23 5.95 2.52
C ILE A 95 -7.88 6.04 1.12
N ASN A 96 -7.24 5.50 0.09
CA ASN A 96 -7.74 5.45 -1.29
C ASN A 96 -7.50 4.06 -1.92
N PRO A 97 -8.17 3.00 -1.41
CA PRO A 97 -7.92 1.62 -1.81
C PRO A 97 -8.32 1.30 -3.25
N ILE A 98 -9.25 2.06 -3.82
CA ILE A 98 -9.76 1.86 -5.19
C ILE A 98 -8.93 2.65 -6.21
N LYS A 99 -7.87 3.35 -5.76
CA LYS A 99 -6.98 4.15 -6.61
C LYS A 99 -7.75 5.21 -7.43
N MET A 100 -8.69 5.87 -6.76
CA MET A 100 -9.43 6.99 -7.35
C MET A 100 -8.48 8.16 -7.61
N PRO A 101 -8.88 9.15 -8.45
CA PRO A 101 -8.04 10.30 -8.77
C PRO A 101 -7.58 11.12 -7.57
N GLY A 102 -8.35 11.10 -6.46
CA GLY A 102 -8.02 11.81 -5.23
C GLY A 102 -8.69 11.21 -4.00
N ILE A 103 -8.97 12.04 -3.00
CA ILE A 103 -9.84 11.77 -1.85
C ILE A 103 -10.87 12.90 -1.66
N SER A 104 -11.97 12.61 -0.97
CA SER A 104 -12.99 13.61 -0.65
C SER A 104 -12.62 14.45 0.57
N LYS A 105 -13.26 15.62 0.69
CA LYS A 105 -13.21 16.46 1.89
C LYS A 105 -13.58 15.69 3.17
N LYS A 106 -14.53 14.75 3.09
CA LYS A 106 -14.94 13.91 4.22
C LYS A 106 -13.82 12.97 4.68
N VAL A 107 -13.14 12.29 3.74
CA VAL A 107 -12.01 11.40 4.07
C VAL A 107 -10.85 12.21 4.65
N TYR A 108 -10.53 13.36 4.05
CA TYR A 108 -9.52 14.28 4.57
C TYR A 108 -9.85 14.71 6.00
N PHE A 109 -11.08 15.19 6.23
CA PHE A 109 -11.51 15.71 7.52
C PHE A 109 -11.32 14.67 8.62
N SER A 110 -11.85 13.46 8.43
CA SER A 110 -11.76 12.41 9.44
C SER A 110 -10.33 11.93 9.69
N LEU A 111 -9.49 11.91 8.65
CA LEU A 111 -8.06 11.60 8.80
C LEU A 111 -7.36 12.64 9.69
N TYR A 112 -7.53 13.93 9.38
CA TYR A 112 -6.84 14.99 10.11
C TYR A 112 -7.39 15.25 11.50
N GLU A 113 -8.68 15.01 11.71
CA GLU A 113 -9.29 15.02 13.04
C GLU A 113 -8.61 13.99 13.95
N ILE A 114 -8.41 12.75 13.49
CA ILE A 114 -7.62 11.76 14.24
C ILE A 114 -6.21 12.24 14.50
N ILE A 115 -5.53 12.75 13.47
CA ILE A 115 -4.13 13.13 13.64
C ILE A 115 -4.07 14.19 14.73
N TYR A 116 -4.96 15.19 14.69
CA TYR A 116 -4.95 16.32 15.62
C TYR A 116 -5.33 15.93 17.04
N VAL A 117 -6.31 15.04 17.21
CA VAL A 117 -6.73 14.54 18.53
C VAL A 117 -5.73 13.52 19.07
N GLU A 118 -5.57 12.40 18.38
CA GLU A 118 -4.96 11.17 18.93
C GLU A 118 -3.44 11.15 18.87
N ILE A 119 -2.86 11.88 17.91
CA ILE A 119 -1.42 11.78 17.62
C ILE A 119 -0.72 13.04 18.08
N LEU A 120 -1.36 14.18 17.92
CA LEU A 120 -0.76 15.48 18.19
C LEU A 120 -1.20 16.10 19.50
N ASN A 121 -2.32 15.64 20.05
CA ASN A 121 -2.95 16.25 21.22
C ASN A 121 -3.07 17.77 21.06
N ALA A 122 -3.49 18.22 19.86
CA ALA A 122 -3.44 19.63 19.47
C ALA A 122 -4.36 20.51 20.32
N SER A 123 -5.49 19.96 20.77
CA SER A 123 -6.42 20.59 21.71
C SER A 123 -7.23 19.51 22.41
N THR A 124 -7.63 19.78 23.66
CA THR A 124 -8.61 18.96 24.39
C THR A 124 -10.05 19.26 23.97
N GLU A 125 -10.30 20.40 23.35
CA GLU A 125 -11.62 20.84 22.91
C GLU A 125 -11.90 20.39 21.47
N GLU A 126 -12.90 19.52 21.30
CA GLU A 126 -13.29 18.95 20.01
C GLU A 126 -13.61 20.02 18.96
N GLN A 127 -14.36 21.06 19.34
CA GLN A 127 -14.75 22.13 18.41
C GLN A 127 -13.55 22.90 17.87
N SER A 128 -12.53 23.10 18.71
CA SER A 128 -11.29 23.74 18.32
C SER A 128 -10.57 22.91 17.25
N VAL A 129 -10.44 21.60 17.46
CA VAL A 129 -9.83 20.68 16.48
C VAL A 129 -10.58 20.71 15.15
N LYS A 130 -11.91 20.62 15.17
CA LYS A 130 -12.72 20.69 13.94
C LYS A 130 -12.47 21.98 13.18
N SER A 131 -12.40 23.13 13.87
CA SER A 131 -12.11 24.42 13.23
C SER A 131 -10.72 24.45 12.56
N MET A 132 -9.71 23.83 13.19
CA MET A 132 -8.36 23.73 12.64
C MET A 132 -8.35 22.86 11.38
N VAL A 133 -8.99 21.69 11.42
CA VAL A 133 -9.10 20.79 10.27
C VAL A 133 -9.85 21.46 9.12
N LEU A 134 -10.94 22.18 9.39
CA LEU A 134 -11.68 22.92 8.34
C LEU A 134 -10.83 24.01 7.71
N THR A 135 -10.02 24.72 8.51
CA THR A 135 -9.10 25.75 8.01
C THR A 135 -8.06 25.15 7.08
N ASP A 136 -7.44 24.03 7.49
CA ASP A 136 -6.40 23.38 6.68
C ASP A 136 -6.97 22.70 5.44
N MET A 137 -8.16 22.14 5.54
CA MET A 137 -8.89 21.57 4.40
C MET A 137 -9.19 22.62 3.33
N LYS A 138 -9.59 23.84 3.73
CA LYS A 138 -9.81 24.95 2.77
C LYS A 138 -8.54 25.31 2.02
N ILE A 139 -7.39 25.28 2.71
CA ILE A 139 -6.09 25.60 2.12
C ILE A 139 -5.63 24.49 1.16
N ASP A 140 -5.74 23.22 1.57
CA ASP A 140 -5.26 22.10 0.77
C ASP A 140 -6.15 21.84 -0.46
N PHE A 141 -7.48 21.95 -0.34
CA PHE A 141 -8.38 21.75 -1.48
C PHE A 141 -8.48 22.98 -2.39
N GLY A 142 -8.35 24.20 -1.84
CA GLY A 142 -8.74 25.42 -2.54
C GLY A 142 -10.17 25.28 -3.09
N ASP A 143 -10.31 25.52 -4.39
CA ASP A 143 -11.59 25.40 -5.11
C ASP A 143 -11.89 23.97 -5.59
N SER A 144 -10.97 23.02 -5.36
CA SER A 144 -11.14 21.63 -5.83
C SER A 144 -12.16 20.86 -4.98
N GLU A 145 -12.92 19.99 -5.62
CA GLU A 145 -13.86 19.07 -4.95
C GLU A 145 -13.15 17.83 -4.37
N CYS A 146 -12.05 17.44 -5.00
CA CYS A 146 -11.20 16.32 -4.60
C CYS A 146 -9.75 16.73 -4.44
N LEU A 147 -9.02 16.01 -3.59
CA LEU A 147 -7.59 16.24 -3.38
C LEU A 147 -6.77 15.10 -3.99
N GLY A 148 -5.98 15.40 -5.02
CA GLY A 148 -5.11 14.43 -5.68
C GLY A 148 -3.94 13.99 -4.80
N LEU A 149 -3.24 12.92 -5.21
CA LEU A 149 -2.09 12.41 -4.44
C LEU A 149 -1.01 13.49 -4.26
N SER A 150 -0.71 14.26 -5.30
CA SER A 150 0.35 15.28 -5.24
C SER A 150 0.04 16.35 -4.19
N ASP A 151 -1.16 16.92 -4.24
CA ASP A 151 -1.56 18.01 -3.34
C ASP A 151 -1.74 17.49 -1.90
N PHE A 152 -2.30 16.29 -1.76
CA PHE A 152 -2.40 15.61 -0.47
C PHE A 152 -1.02 15.34 0.12
N TYR A 153 -0.05 14.89 -0.69
CA TYR A 153 1.32 14.69 -0.25
C TYR A 153 1.96 15.96 0.29
N ASP A 154 1.80 17.08 -0.42
CA ASP A 154 2.35 18.36 0.01
C ASP A 154 1.72 18.81 1.33
N GLY A 155 0.39 18.86 1.42
CA GLY A 155 -0.30 19.30 2.64
C GLY A 155 -0.05 18.39 3.85
N PHE A 156 0.06 17.08 3.60
CA PHE A 156 0.36 16.11 4.65
C PHE A 156 1.85 16.11 5.04
N PHE A 157 2.76 16.40 4.12
CA PHE A 157 4.14 16.61 4.48
C PHE A 157 4.29 17.84 5.39
N GLU A 158 3.59 18.95 5.13
CA GLU A 158 3.56 20.11 6.04
C GLU A 158 3.07 19.76 7.44
N CYS A 159 2.05 18.89 7.52
CA CYS A 159 1.59 18.30 8.77
C CYS A 159 2.74 17.57 9.45
N LEU A 160 3.30 16.52 8.85
CA LEU A 160 4.40 15.73 9.42
C LEU A 160 5.62 16.57 9.81
N ASP A 161 5.98 17.55 8.98
CA ASP A 161 7.14 18.41 9.16
C ASP A 161 7.02 19.24 10.44
N THR A 162 5.79 19.64 10.81
CA THR A 162 5.52 20.37 12.04
C THR A 162 5.69 19.50 13.29
N PHE A 163 5.40 18.20 13.18
CA PHE A 163 5.46 17.27 14.33
C PHE A 163 6.82 16.62 14.53
N THR A 164 7.59 16.50 13.47
CA THR A 164 8.95 15.99 13.53
C THR A 164 9.88 17.11 13.97
N ARG A 165 10.51 16.95 15.14
CA ARG A 165 11.48 17.93 15.66
C ARG A 165 12.84 17.86 14.97
N SER A 166 13.14 16.74 14.32
CA SER A 166 14.38 16.51 13.58
C SER A 166 14.22 16.65 12.07
N THR A 167 15.36 16.66 11.38
CA THR A 167 15.51 16.59 9.93
C THR A 167 15.81 15.16 9.44
N LEU A 168 15.81 14.17 10.34
CA LEU A 168 16.10 12.78 10.02
C LEU A 168 14.90 12.07 9.39
N VAL A 169 15.10 11.45 8.22
CA VAL A 169 14.08 10.66 7.49
C VAL A 169 13.38 9.63 8.38
N ILE A 170 14.13 8.95 9.26
CA ILE A 170 13.62 7.86 10.10
C ILE A 170 12.52 8.33 11.07
N GLU A 171 12.56 9.58 11.54
CA GLU A 171 11.53 10.12 12.42
C GLU A 171 10.21 10.33 11.68
N TYR A 172 10.25 10.85 10.46
CA TYR A 172 9.07 11.01 9.62
C TYR A 172 8.44 9.65 9.30
N VAL A 173 9.28 8.67 8.94
CA VAL A 173 8.83 7.30 8.68
C VAL A 173 8.18 6.70 9.93
N ARG A 174 8.73 6.94 11.12
CA ARG A 174 8.16 6.47 12.39
C ARG A 174 6.79 7.08 12.66
N VAL A 175 6.66 8.40 12.51
CA VAL A 175 5.38 9.11 12.70
C VAL A 175 4.34 8.63 11.68
N LEU A 176 4.70 8.49 10.41
CA LEU A 176 3.81 7.93 9.39
C LEU A 176 3.33 6.51 9.72
N LYS A 177 4.24 5.63 10.16
CA LYS A 177 3.88 4.27 10.57
C LYS A 177 2.96 4.27 11.79
N GLN A 178 3.15 5.20 12.73
CA GLN A 178 2.25 5.39 13.86
C GLN A 178 0.86 5.80 13.37
N ILE A 179 0.76 6.85 12.53
CA ILE A 179 -0.52 7.28 11.94
C ILE A 179 -1.21 6.12 11.22
N HIS A 180 -0.49 5.41 10.36
CA HIS A 180 -0.99 4.25 9.63
C HIS A 180 -1.50 3.14 10.58
N GLY A 181 -0.77 2.87 11.67
CA GLY A 181 -1.16 1.90 12.69
C GLY A 181 -2.42 2.29 13.47
N HIS A 182 -2.59 3.58 13.78
CA HIS A 182 -3.79 4.10 14.44
C HIS A 182 -5.02 3.99 13.52
N LEU A 183 -4.89 4.34 12.24
CA LEU A 183 -5.99 4.26 11.28
C LEU A 183 -6.50 2.83 11.09
N LEU A 184 -5.58 1.85 10.96
CA LEU A 184 -5.96 0.43 10.84
C LEU A 184 -6.74 -0.10 12.05
N LYS A 185 -6.51 0.45 13.23
CA LYS A 185 -7.21 0.05 14.46
C LYS A 185 -8.51 0.81 14.69
N SER A 186 -8.74 1.90 13.97
CA SER A 186 -9.86 2.80 14.20
C SER A 186 -11.15 2.21 13.60
N GLN A 187 -12.18 2.03 14.44
CA GLN A 187 -13.44 1.41 14.01
C GLN A 187 -14.20 2.24 12.97
N TRP A 188 -14.20 3.56 13.12
CA TRP A 188 -14.89 4.48 12.21
C TRP A 188 -14.24 4.52 10.82
N PHE A 189 -12.93 4.27 10.72
CA PHE A 189 -12.22 4.26 9.43
C PHE A 189 -12.81 3.18 8.52
N ASN A 190 -13.22 2.04 9.10
CA ASN A 190 -13.91 0.97 8.38
C ASN A 190 -15.34 1.34 7.94
N GLN A 191 -15.92 2.37 8.54
CA GLN A 191 -17.27 2.88 8.20
C GLN A 191 -17.22 4.02 7.18
N LEU A 192 -16.04 4.58 6.88
CA LEU A 192 -15.92 5.58 5.82
C LEU A 192 -16.22 4.97 4.46
N ASN A 193 -17.05 5.67 3.68
CA ASN A 193 -17.23 5.36 2.28
C ASN A 193 -16.02 5.83 1.46
N LEU A 194 -14.97 5.01 1.42
CA LEU A 194 -13.77 5.25 0.61
C LEU A 194 -13.98 4.99 -0.88
N SER A 195 -15.13 4.46 -1.29
CA SER A 195 -15.46 4.15 -2.69
C SER A 195 -16.37 5.18 -3.36
N GLY A 196 -16.80 6.20 -2.63
CA GLY A 196 -17.63 7.28 -3.15
C GLY A 196 -16.95 7.98 -4.31
N ARG A 197 -17.64 8.09 -5.46
CA ARG A 197 -17.16 8.79 -6.66
C ARG A 197 -17.85 10.13 -6.91
N LEU A 198 -18.74 10.55 -6.01
CA LEU A 198 -19.62 11.72 -6.17
C LEU A 198 -18.84 13.05 -6.33
N HIS A 199 -17.58 13.09 -5.89
CA HIS A 199 -16.74 14.28 -5.89
C HIS A 199 -15.66 14.26 -6.99
N TYR A 200 -15.82 13.40 -8.02
CA TYR A 200 -14.97 13.42 -9.21
C TYR A 200 -15.80 13.56 -10.48
N LYS A 201 -15.21 14.25 -11.45
CA LYS A 201 -15.67 14.20 -12.83
C LYS A 201 -15.42 12.81 -13.41
N GLU A 202 -16.36 12.32 -14.19
CA GLU A 202 -16.24 11.03 -14.86
C GLU A 202 -15.01 11.01 -15.79
N GLY A 203 -14.24 9.92 -15.75
CA GLY A 203 -13.01 9.79 -16.54
C GLY A 203 -11.78 10.57 -16.02
N ALA A 204 -11.88 11.27 -14.88
CA ALA A 204 -10.72 11.90 -14.26
C ALA A 204 -9.62 10.87 -13.98
N LYS A 205 -8.36 11.23 -14.31
CA LYS A 205 -7.19 10.39 -14.06
C LYS A 205 -6.41 10.91 -12.84
N PRO A 206 -5.79 10.01 -12.04
CA PRO A 206 -4.86 10.42 -11.01
C PRO A 206 -3.73 11.28 -11.59
N GLN A 207 -3.43 12.40 -10.93
CA GLN A 207 -2.33 13.28 -11.29
C GLN A 207 -1.19 13.12 -10.29
N TYR A 208 0.04 13.12 -10.80
CA TYR A 208 1.25 12.94 -10.01
C TYR A 208 2.26 14.02 -10.38
N SER A 209 2.97 14.50 -9.36
CA SER A 209 4.16 15.31 -9.61
C SER A 209 5.20 14.51 -10.41
N PRO A 210 5.97 15.14 -11.34
CA PRO A 210 6.96 14.43 -12.15
C PRO A 210 7.96 13.62 -11.33
N TRP A 211 8.38 14.15 -10.17
CA TRP A 211 9.31 13.46 -9.28
C TRP A 211 8.70 12.21 -8.62
N MET A 212 7.38 12.13 -8.44
CA MET A 212 6.73 10.95 -7.85
C MET A 212 6.73 9.78 -8.83
N ILE A 213 6.64 10.07 -10.13
CA ILE A 213 6.58 9.07 -11.20
C ILE A 213 7.80 8.15 -11.18
N GLN A 214 8.97 8.66 -10.79
CA GLN A 214 10.19 7.87 -10.70
C GLN A 214 10.11 6.74 -9.66
N TYR A 215 9.25 6.88 -8.64
CA TYR A 215 9.09 5.90 -7.55
C TYR A 215 7.94 4.92 -7.79
N PHE A 216 7.09 5.15 -8.79
CA PHE A 216 6.05 4.20 -9.20
C PHE A 216 6.57 3.11 -10.14
N LYS A 217 7.73 3.32 -10.77
CA LYS A 217 8.31 2.34 -11.68
C LYS A 217 8.61 1.05 -10.90
N PRO A 218 8.14 -0.12 -11.36
CA PRO A 218 8.57 -1.39 -10.81
C PRO A 218 10.10 -1.46 -10.89
N GLU A 219 10.75 -2.02 -9.86
CA GLU A 219 12.21 -2.28 -9.82
C GLU A 219 12.69 -3.30 -10.90
N GLU A 220 11.95 -3.46 -11.99
CA GLU A 220 12.25 -4.33 -13.12
C GLU A 220 13.52 -3.90 -13.88
N SER A 221 14.06 -2.69 -13.66
CA SER A 221 15.31 -2.25 -14.29
C SER A 221 16.60 -2.66 -13.55
N LEU A 222 16.52 -3.27 -12.37
CA LEU A 222 17.70 -3.79 -11.66
C LEU A 222 17.97 -5.29 -11.95
N PHE A 223 17.00 -6.02 -12.50
CA PHE A 223 17.16 -7.42 -12.90
C PHE A 223 17.49 -7.62 -14.40
N HIS A 224 17.46 -6.56 -15.20
CA HIS A 224 17.77 -6.64 -16.64
C HIS A 224 19.18 -6.18 -17.05
N LYS A 225 20.06 -5.84 -16.10
CA LYS A 225 21.48 -5.56 -16.42
C LYS A 225 22.48 -6.60 -15.90
N SER A 226 22.03 -7.60 -15.14
CA SER A 226 22.88 -8.70 -14.64
C SER A 226 22.51 -10.08 -15.19
N SER A 227 21.43 -10.24 -15.97
CA SER A 227 21.00 -11.54 -16.53
C SER A 227 21.40 -11.78 -18.00
N ALA A 228 22.06 -10.82 -18.67
CA ALA A 228 22.56 -11.01 -20.04
C ALA A 228 23.77 -11.97 -20.15
N ARG A 229 24.27 -12.54 -19.05
CA ARG A 229 25.38 -13.51 -19.04
C ARG A 229 25.07 -14.94 -18.60
N SER A 230 23.81 -15.31 -18.35
CA SER A 230 23.51 -16.72 -18.08
C SER A 230 22.13 -17.15 -18.58
N ILE A 231 21.87 -16.93 -19.87
CA ILE A 231 20.96 -17.81 -20.58
C ILE A 231 21.74 -19.12 -20.78
N PRO A 232 21.28 -20.27 -20.26
CA PRO A 232 21.88 -21.58 -20.53
C PRO A 232 22.04 -21.76 -22.04
N SER A 233 23.20 -22.26 -22.49
CA SER A 233 23.58 -22.40 -23.91
C SER A 233 22.57 -23.17 -24.77
N LEU A 234 21.62 -23.88 -24.16
CA LEU A 234 20.50 -24.56 -24.80
C LEU A 234 19.55 -23.63 -25.59
N PHE A 235 19.45 -22.34 -25.24
CA PHE A 235 18.57 -21.40 -25.95
C PHE A 235 19.30 -20.52 -26.99
N LYS A 236 20.61 -20.77 -27.20
CA LYS A 236 21.40 -20.07 -28.23
C LYS A 236 21.59 -20.88 -29.51
N ALA A 237 21.08 -22.11 -29.58
CA ALA A 237 21.16 -22.91 -30.78
C ALA A 237 20.13 -22.41 -31.82
N PRO A 238 20.54 -22.13 -33.07
CA PRO A 238 19.60 -21.80 -34.12
C PRO A 238 18.60 -22.94 -34.29
N ILE A 239 17.33 -22.58 -34.52
CA ILE A 239 16.15 -23.48 -34.56
C ILE A 239 16.32 -24.67 -35.54
N GLY A 240 17.32 -24.67 -36.42
CA GLY A 240 17.65 -25.77 -37.33
C GLY A 240 18.67 -26.81 -36.86
N SER A 241 19.30 -26.70 -35.67
CA SER A 241 20.38 -27.62 -35.25
C SER A 241 19.99 -28.69 -34.22
N VAL A 242 18.72 -28.77 -33.83
CA VAL A 242 18.26 -29.82 -32.92
C VAL A 242 18.12 -31.13 -33.70
N ARG A 243 19.16 -31.97 -33.68
CA ARG A 243 19.06 -33.37 -34.13
C ARG A 243 18.17 -34.13 -33.14
N ILE A 244 16.87 -34.14 -33.42
CA ILE A 244 15.92 -35.02 -32.73
C ILE A 244 16.35 -36.46 -33.04
N SER A 245 16.60 -37.26 -32.01
CA SER A 245 16.92 -38.68 -32.18
C SER A 245 15.78 -39.36 -32.93
N GLU A 246 16.07 -40.04 -34.05
CA GLU A 246 15.08 -40.81 -34.82
C GLU A 246 14.35 -41.87 -33.98
N ARG A 247 14.92 -42.26 -32.84
CA ARG A 247 14.31 -43.15 -31.86
C ARG A 247 13.02 -42.60 -31.24
N LEU A 248 12.88 -41.27 -31.18
CA LEU A 248 11.68 -40.58 -30.69
C LEU A 248 10.60 -40.39 -31.77
N LEU A 249 10.97 -40.56 -33.05
CA LEU A 249 10.08 -40.38 -34.19
C LEU A 249 9.52 -41.71 -34.74
N LYS A 250 10.13 -42.85 -34.38
CA LYS A 250 9.55 -44.16 -34.64
C LYS A 250 8.46 -44.43 -33.60
N GLY A 251 7.21 -44.10 -33.97
CA GLY A 251 6.03 -44.57 -33.24
C GLY A 251 6.15 -46.07 -33.00
N SER A 252 6.10 -46.48 -31.74
CA SER A 252 6.21 -47.89 -31.39
C SER A 252 4.97 -48.61 -31.94
N VAL A 253 5.14 -49.30 -33.06
CA VAL A 253 4.27 -50.41 -33.45
C VAL A 253 4.61 -51.56 -32.50
N PHE A 254 4.13 -51.46 -31.26
CA PHE A 254 4.01 -52.62 -30.39
C PHE A 254 2.52 -52.97 -30.31
N SER A 255 2.11 -53.70 -31.34
CA SER A 255 1.02 -54.66 -31.23
C SER A 255 1.27 -55.56 -30.03
N ARG A 256 0.41 -55.46 -29.01
CA ARG A 256 0.06 -56.61 -28.18
C ARG A 256 -1.29 -56.34 -27.53
N GLU A 257 -2.30 -56.97 -28.10
CA GLU A 257 -3.53 -57.33 -27.42
C GLU A 257 -3.19 -57.80 -26.00
N LYS A 258 -3.62 -57.01 -25.01
CA LYS A 258 -3.93 -57.54 -23.70
C LYS A 258 -5.36 -57.12 -23.43
N SER A 259 -6.24 -58.11 -23.44
CA SER A 259 -7.64 -57.93 -23.12
C SER A 259 -7.76 -57.19 -21.79
N SER A 260 -8.68 -56.23 -21.74
CA SER A 260 -8.96 -55.39 -20.58
C SER A 260 -9.28 -56.19 -19.30
N GLY A 261 -9.60 -57.49 -19.43
CA GLY A 261 -9.81 -58.41 -18.32
C GLY A 261 -8.56 -58.68 -17.48
N ASP A 262 -7.38 -58.75 -18.09
CA ASP A 262 -6.14 -59.21 -17.41
C ASP A 262 -5.54 -58.19 -16.43
N ILE A 263 -5.86 -56.91 -16.60
CA ILE A 263 -5.37 -55.84 -15.72
C ILE A 263 -6.22 -55.76 -14.45
N LEU A 264 -7.53 -56.03 -14.57
CA LEU A 264 -8.45 -55.99 -13.43
C LEU A 264 -8.26 -57.21 -12.53
N SER A 265 -8.11 -58.40 -13.12
CA SER A 265 -7.85 -59.64 -12.38
C SER A 265 -6.53 -59.56 -11.61
N LYS A 266 -5.44 -59.04 -12.20
CA LYS A 266 -4.18 -58.80 -11.47
C LYS A 266 -4.30 -57.82 -10.32
N LYS A 267 -5.12 -56.77 -10.47
CA LYS A 267 -5.38 -55.81 -9.39
C LYS A 267 -6.18 -56.44 -8.24
N ILE A 268 -7.15 -57.30 -8.57
CA ILE A 268 -7.95 -58.03 -7.58
C ILE A 268 -7.08 -59.05 -6.84
N GLU A 269 -6.22 -59.78 -7.55
CA GLU A 269 -5.29 -60.76 -6.97
C GLU A 269 -4.29 -60.11 -5.98
N MET A 270 -3.77 -58.92 -6.34
CA MET A 270 -2.91 -58.11 -5.45
C MET A 270 -3.63 -57.59 -4.19
N LEU A 271 -4.95 -57.44 -4.24
CA LEU A 271 -5.76 -57.00 -3.08
C LEU A 271 -6.14 -58.19 -2.18
N ILE A 272 -6.29 -59.38 -2.75
CA ILE A 272 -6.64 -60.61 -2.00
C ILE A 272 -5.43 -61.17 -1.24
N ASN A 273 -4.21 -61.07 -1.79
CA ASN A 273 -2.99 -61.57 -1.14
C ASN A 273 -1.93 -60.48 -0.90
N PRO A 274 -2.12 -59.59 0.09
CA PRO A 274 -1.19 -58.48 0.36
C PRO A 274 0.19 -58.93 0.87
N LYS A 275 0.37 -60.21 1.23
CA LYS A 275 1.64 -60.73 1.79
C LYS A 275 2.73 -60.99 0.75
N GLU A 276 2.40 -61.19 -0.52
CA GLU A 276 3.41 -61.42 -1.58
C GLU A 276 4.01 -60.13 -2.16
N SER A 277 3.30 -59.00 -2.04
CA SER A 277 3.77 -57.70 -2.57
C SER A 277 4.91 -57.05 -1.76
N ARG A 278 5.23 -57.57 -0.56
CA ARG A 278 6.28 -57.02 0.32
C ARG A 278 7.70 -57.50 0.00
N ASN A 279 7.86 -58.56 -0.80
CA ASN A 279 9.19 -59.13 -1.08
C ASN A 279 9.87 -58.62 -2.36
N LEU A 280 9.26 -57.70 -3.11
CA LEU A 280 9.81 -57.18 -4.38
C LEU A 280 10.46 -55.78 -4.27
N ARG A 281 10.65 -55.23 -3.06
CA ARG A 281 11.27 -53.89 -2.86
C ARG A 281 12.57 -53.90 -2.05
N SER A 282 13.26 -55.04 -1.99
CA SER A 282 14.53 -55.18 -1.30
C SER A 282 15.64 -55.68 -2.24
N SER A 283 16.16 -54.82 -3.09
CA SER A 283 17.57 -54.86 -3.50
C SER A 283 17.98 -53.57 -4.23
N ASN A 284 19.19 -53.10 -3.92
CA ASN A 284 19.98 -52.07 -4.61
C ASN A 284 19.73 -50.59 -4.24
N LYS A 285 20.34 -50.19 -3.11
CA LYS A 285 20.98 -48.87 -2.97
C LYS A 285 22.50 -49.06 -2.89
N PRO A 286 23.33 -48.30 -3.63
CA PRO A 286 24.74 -48.15 -3.32
C PRO A 286 24.96 -47.09 -2.24
N ARG A 287 25.96 -47.35 -1.39
CA ARG A 287 26.46 -46.55 -0.27
C ARG A 287 27.34 -45.39 -0.76
N THR A 288 27.33 -44.28 -0.03
CA THR A 288 28.47 -43.37 0.27
C THR A 288 27.93 -42.38 1.32
N ALA A 289 28.23 -42.52 2.61
CA ALA A 289 29.48 -42.22 3.35
C ALA A 289 29.65 -40.71 3.66
N GLY A 290 29.72 -40.37 4.95
CA GLY A 290 30.02 -39.03 5.48
C GLY A 290 29.04 -38.60 6.58
N GLN A 291 29.05 -39.25 7.75
CA GLN A 291 29.77 -38.85 8.97
C GLN A 291 29.14 -37.70 9.79
N ASN A 292 28.86 -38.06 11.06
CA ASN A 292 28.81 -37.24 12.28
C ASN A 292 27.55 -36.37 12.45
N SER A 293 26.87 -36.32 13.61
CA SER A 293 27.09 -36.90 14.94
C SER A 293 25.87 -36.59 15.81
N PHE A 294 25.43 -37.59 16.59
CA PHE A 294 24.83 -37.55 17.93
C PHE A 294 23.82 -36.45 18.33
N GLY A 295 22.64 -36.87 18.80
CA GLY A 295 21.82 -36.07 19.70
C GLY A 295 20.35 -36.47 19.79
N ASN A 296 20.07 -37.59 20.46
CA ASN A 296 18.72 -37.98 20.89
C ASN A 296 18.08 -36.91 21.81
N SER A 297 16.80 -36.57 21.61
CA SER A 297 15.75 -36.83 22.62
C SER A 297 14.39 -36.19 22.27
N SER A 298 13.40 -37.09 22.20
CA SER A 298 11.98 -36.99 22.59
C SER A 298 11.16 -35.69 22.44
N PHE A 299 10.08 -35.82 21.64
CA PHE A 299 8.68 -35.53 22.00
C PHE A 299 8.33 -34.19 22.70
N LYS A 300 7.69 -33.27 21.95
CA LYS A 300 6.23 -33.04 21.96
C LYS A 300 5.80 -31.97 20.95
N PRO A 301 4.58 -32.04 20.38
CA PRO A 301 4.11 -31.14 19.33
C PRO A 301 3.43 -29.89 19.90
N LYS A 302 3.74 -28.71 19.38
CA LYS A 302 2.85 -27.53 19.47
C LYS A 302 2.80 -26.79 18.15
N ASN A 303 1.56 -26.70 17.65
CA ASN A 303 1.10 -26.06 16.43
C ASN A 303 1.72 -24.67 16.22
N ARG A 304 2.61 -24.56 15.22
CA ARG A 304 2.99 -23.28 14.61
C ARG A 304 2.17 -23.12 13.33
N ARG A 305 1.08 -22.35 13.40
CA ARG A 305 0.40 -21.81 12.21
C ARG A 305 1.32 -20.77 11.58
N LEU A 306 2.11 -21.20 10.59
CA LEU A 306 2.73 -20.30 9.60
C LEU A 306 1.62 -19.84 8.66
N ARG A 307 1.32 -18.53 8.64
CA ARG A 307 0.58 -17.90 7.54
C ARG A 307 1.61 -17.45 6.51
N SER A 308 1.86 -18.30 5.52
CA SER A 308 2.56 -17.94 4.29
C SER A 308 1.54 -17.32 3.32
N ILE A 309 1.67 -16.02 3.09
CA ILE A 309 1.06 -15.27 1.99
C ILE A 309 1.84 -15.67 0.73
N GLU A 310 1.61 -16.88 0.24
CA GLU A 310 2.27 -17.38 -0.98
C GLU A 310 1.53 -18.61 -1.52
N ILE A 311 0.20 -18.55 -1.55
CA ILE A 311 -0.63 -19.55 -2.25
C ILE A 311 -1.82 -18.81 -2.86
N ASP A 312 -1.66 -18.22 -4.04
CA ASP A 312 -2.82 -17.65 -4.76
C ASP A 312 -2.75 -17.78 -6.30
N HIS A 313 -1.81 -18.55 -6.84
CA HIS A 313 -1.75 -18.81 -8.29
C HIS A 313 -2.10 -20.25 -8.69
N LEU A 314 -2.11 -21.21 -7.76
CA LEU A 314 -2.46 -22.62 -8.05
C LEU A 314 -3.94 -22.95 -7.81
N ASP A 315 -4.66 -22.16 -7.02
CA ASP A 315 -6.08 -22.39 -6.73
C ASP A 315 -7.02 -22.03 -7.89
N VAL A 316 -6.50 -21.38 -8.94
CA VAL A 316 -7.28 -20.98 -10.12
C VAL A 316 -7.33 -22.09 -11.19
N VAL A 317 -6.46 -23.11 -11.12
CA VAL A 317 -6.32 -24.11 -12.20
C VAL A 317 -6.91 -25.49 -11.83
N SER A 318 -7.35 -25.70 -10.59
CA SER A 318 -7.93 -26.97 -10.17
C SER A 318 -9.44 -27.08 -10.47
N PRO A 319 -9.89 -28.13 -11.17
CA PRO A 319 -11.33 -28.39 -11.38
C PRO A 319 -12.12 -28.51 -10.07
N LEU A 320 -11.48 -28.93 -8.97
CA LEU A 320 -12.10 -29.00 -7.63
C LEU A 320 -12.44 -27.60 -7.08
N SER A 321 -11.57 -26.61 -7.32
CA SER A 321 -11.77 -25.23 -6.84
C SER A 321 -12.95 -24.55 -7.55
N ILE A 322 -13.20 -24.91 -8.81
CA ILE A 322 -14.36 -24.43 -9.59
C ILE A 322 -15.66 -25.05 -9.05
N ALA A 323 -15.66 -26.32 -8.64
CA ALA A 323 -16.83 -26.99 -8.06
C ALA A 323 -17.23 -26.38 -6.70
N ILE A 324 -16.25 -26.06 -5.85
CA ILE A 324 -16.50 -25.43 -4.53
C ILE A 324 -17.02 -23.98 -4.70
N LYS A 325 -16.54 -23.23 -5.70
CA LYS A 325 -17.08 -21.89 -6.02
C LYS A 325 -18.52 -21.95 -6.53
N LYS A 326 -18.91 -23.00 -7.26
CA LYS A 326 -20.30 -23.18 -7.71
C LYS A 326 -21.25 -23.51 -6.55
N SER A 327 -20.83 -24.26 -5.52
CA SER A 327 -21.71 -24.55 -4.37
C SER A 327 -21.95 -23.33 -3.46
N ARG A 328 -21.04 -22.34 -3.46
CA ARG A 328 -21.20 -21.06 -2.73
C ARG A 328 -22.12 -20.05 -3.42
N LYS A 329 -22.53 -20.25 -4.67
CA LYS A 329 -23.48 -19.37 -5.37
C LYS A 329 -24.94 -19.54 -4.91
N ASN A 330 -25.24 -20.50 -4.03
CA ASN A 330 -26.55 -20.67 -3.41
C ASN A 330 -26.76 -19.76 -2.18
N SER A 331 -26.05 -18.62 -2.10
CA SER A 331 -26.18 -17.64 -1.01
C SER A 331 -27.52 -16.89 -0.99
N SER A 332 -28.37 -17.07 -2.01
CA SER A 332 -29.69 -16.43 -2.09
C SER A 332 -30.65 -16.87 -0.99
N LEU A 333 -30.50 -18.09 -0.46
CA LEU A 333 -31.42 -18.64 0.55
C LEU A 333 -31.27 -17.91 1.90
N LEU A 334 -30.05 -17.48 2.22
CA LEU A 334 -29.76 -16.73 3.46
C LEU A 334 -30.26 -15.28 3.35
N GLU A 335 -30.12 -14.66 2.17
CA GLU A 335 -30.67 -13.34 1.87
C GLU A 335 -32.21 -13.36 1.88
N GLU A 336 -32.83 -14.40 1.32
CA GLU A 336 -34.28 -14.59 1.30
C GLU A 336 -34.87 -14.80 2.71
N ILE A 337 -34.17 -15.55 3.58
CA ILE A 337 -34.54 -15.70 5.01
C ILE A 337 -34.43 -14.35 5.75
N ILE A 338 -33.38 -13.55 5.48
CA ILE A 338 -33.19 -12.24 6.11
C ILE A 338 -34.29 -11.26 5.66
N GLU A 339 -34.61 -11.23 4.37
CA GLU A 339 -35.68 -10.40 3.79
C GLU A 339 -37.05 -10.79 4.37
N GLY A 340 -37.33 -12.11 4.46
CA GLY A 340 -38.55 -12.64 5.06
C GLY A 340 -38.72 -12.23 6.53
N ARG A 341 -37.65 -12.28 7.32
CA ARG A 341 -37.68 -11.83 8.73
C ARG A 341 -37.92 -10.33 8.86
N ARG A 342 -37.28 -9.50 8.02
CA ARG A 342 -37.49 -8.04 8.02
C ARG A 342 -38.93 -7.67 7.70
N ASN A 343 -39.55 -8.36 6.76
CA ASN A 343 -40.94 -8.13 6.39
C ASN A 343 -41.93 -8.57 7.47
N TYR A 344 -41.64 -9.67 8.19
CA TYR A 344 -42.43 -10.09 9.34
C TYR A 344 -42.44 -9.02 10.44
N PHE A 345 -41.28 -8.52 10.86
CA PHE A 345 -41.19 -7.50 11.91
C PHE A 345 -41.86 -6.18 11.52
N ARG A 346 -41.78 -5.77 10.24
CA ARG A 346 -42.52 -4.60 9.73
C ARG A 346 -44.04 -4.78 9.87
N ARG A 347 -44.57 -5.96 9.54
CA ARG A 347 -46.02 -6.22 9.66
C ARG A 347 -46.50 -6.21 11.10
N VAL A 348 -45.75 -6.81 12.01
CA VAL A 348 -46.08 -6.84 13.45
C VAL A 348 -46.06 -5.42 14.03
N SER A 349 -45.10 -4.59 13.66
CA SER A 349 -45.01 -3.20 14.15
C SER A 349 -46.10 -2.28 13.57
N SER A 350 -46.60 -2.55 12.36
CA SER A 350 -47.76 -1.84 11.81
C SER A 350 -49.11 -2.28 12.39
N GLN A 351 -49.22 -3.49 12.94
CA GLN A 351 -50.45 -3.94 13.62
C GLN A 351 -50.59 -3.41 15.04
N SER A 352 -49.48 -3.16 15.74
CA SER A 352 -49.48 -2.54 17.07
C SER A 352 -49.83 -1.05 17.09
N GLN A 353 -49.91 -0.39 15.94
CA GLN A 353 -50.29 1.03 15.82
C GLN A 353 -51.76 1.25 15.45
N LEU A 354 -52.54 0.17 15.28
CA LEU A 354 -53.97 0.22 14.92
C LEU A 354 -54.89 -0.23 16.07
N SER A 355 -54.33 -0.42 17.27
CA SER A 355 -55.04 -0.91 18.45
C SER A 355 -55.06 0.09 19.62
N ASP A 356 -54.79 1.37 19.37
CA ASP A 356 -55.09 2.49 20.27
C ASP A 356 -56.24 3.34 19.72
#